data_AF-A0A7C5JID0-F1
#
_entry.id   AF-A0A7C5JID0-F1
#
_cell.length_a   1.000
_cell.length_b   1.000
_cell.length_c   1.000
_cell.angle_alpha   90.00
_cell.angle_beta   90.00
_cell.angle_gamma   90.00
#
_symmetry.space_group_name_H-M   'P 1'
#
loop_
_entity.id
_entity.type
_entity.pdbx_description
1 polymer ?
#
loop_
_entity_poly.entity_id
_entity_poly.type
_entity_poly.pdbx_seq_one_letter_code
_entity_poly.pdbx_strand_id
1 'polypeptide(L)'
;MTNLENIEKHSGHIKDLGQKENMSSQLRDIHIDLEDIYEDIKSNKSSNVYRTIFYFLFVASIIIYLYHFIEFGFGFGIIFLVLVVFYFFYYTYNIKKAIRENIKEKFTGKIDPESPEFLKQRINYLLNGIKVTIQRAIETRNFYIAFFPLMSITLIDILKGPFSILGYVATAIVAYLIGGVFWYFYFKNDINDIESDIYELENLKAKISEAIG
;
A
#
# COMPACT_ATOMS: atom_id res chain seq x y z
N MET A 1 38.24 -0.59 54.88
CA MET A 1 37.58 -1.34 53.79
C MET A 1 36.35 -0.61 53.21
N THR A 2 35.80 0.42 53.87
CA THR A 2 34.58 1.15 53.48
C THR A 2 34.69 2.11 52.28
N ASN A 3 35.88 2.49 51.84
CA ASN A 3 36.04 3.45 50.71
C ASN A 3 36.04 2.80 49.33
N LEU A 4 36.46 1.54 49.18
CA LEU A 4 36.47 0.84 47.89
C LEU A 4 35.06 0.44 47.44
N GLU A 5 34.23 0.01 48.39
CA GLU A 5 32.84 -0.40 48.17
C GLU A 5 31.95 0.77 47.70
N ASN A 6 32.20 1.98 48.22
CA ASN A 6 31.50 3.19 47.78
C ASN A 6 31.92 3.66 46.37
N ILE A 7 33.18 3.43 45.97
CA ILE A 7 33.69 3.77 44.64
C ILE A 7 33.15 2.80 43.58
N GLU A 8 33.08 1.50 43.88
CA GLU A 8 32.43 0.51 42.99
C GLU A 8 30.94 0.83 42.80
N LYS A 9 30.23 1.18 43.88
CA LYS A 9 28.81 1.54 43.80
C LYS A 9 28.56 2.81 42.98
N HIS A 10 29.41 3.83 43.11
CA HIS A 10 29.33 5.06 42.29
C HIS A 10 29.69 4.81 40.81
N SER A 11 30.70 3.98 40.55
CA SER A 11 31.10 3.59 39.19
C SER A 11 29.99 2.82 38.46
N GLY A 12 29.31 1.89 39.16
CA GLY A 12 28.13 1.20 38.64
C GLY A 12 27.00 2.17 38.32
N HIS A 13 26.71 3.11 39.22
CA HIS A 13 25.63 4.09 39.03
C HIS A 13 25.90 5.06 37.86
N ILE A 14 27.15 5.43 37.60
CA ILE A 14 27.53 6.28 36.45
C ILE A 14 27.39 5.50 35.13
N LYS A 15 27.77 4.21 35.10
CA LYS A 15 27.56 3.35 33.92
C LYS A 15 26.07 3.16 33.61
N ASP A 16 25.25 2.95 34.64
CA ASP A 16 23.80 2.80 34.48
C ASP A 16 23.14 4.09 33.98
N LEU A 17 23.60 5.26 34.45
CA LEU A 17 23.12 6.56 33.97
C LEU A 17 23.53 6.80 32.51
N GLY A 18 24.78 6.51 32.13
CA GLY A 18 25.25 6.64 30.76
C GLY A 18 24.55 5.68 29.78
N GLN A 19 24.22 4.46 30.22
CA GLN A 19 23.42 3.52 29.42
C GLN A 19 21.97 4.02 29.24
N LYS A 20 21.35 4.56 30.30
CA LYS A 20 20.00 5.13 30.23
C LYS A 20 19.93 6.35 29.32
N GLU A 21 20.94 7.22 29.35
CA GLU A 21 21.02 8.41 28.49
C GLU A 21 21.21 8.05 27.01
N ASN A 22 22.01 7.02 26.72
CA ASN A 22 22.18 6.52 25.36
C ASN A 22 20.88 5.89 24.82
N MET A 23 20.21 5.08 25.64
CA MET A 23 18.92 4.46 25.28
C MET A 23 17.81 5.50 25.07
N SER A 24 17.72 6.53 25.91
CA SER A 24 16.72 7.59 25.73
C SER A 24 16.97 8.44 24.48
N SER A 25 18.24 8.70 24.13
CA SER A 25 18.60 9.35 22.87
C SER A 25 18.17 8.51 21.66
N GLN A 26 18.46 7.20 21.67
CA GLN A 26 18.09 6.29 20.57
C GLN A 26 16.56 6.20 20.40
N LEU A 27 15.80 6.12 21.49
CA LEU A 27 14.33 6.09 21.43
C LEU A 27 13.75 7.41 20.91
N ARG A 28 14.38 8.55 21.25
CA ARG A 28 13.99 9.86 20.74
C ARG A 28 14.21 9.97 19.23
N ASP A 29 15.36 9.52 18.72
CA ASP A 29 15.65 9.54 17.29
C ASP A 29 14.65 8.66 16.53
N ILE A 30 14.35 7.45 17.05
CA ILE A 30 13.31 6.57 16.49
C ILE A 30 11.93 7.24 16.50
N HIS A 31 11.60 8.00 17.53
CA HIS A 31 10.34 8.72 17.60
C HIS A 31 10.23 9.80 16.52
N ILE A 32 11.32 10.53 16.25
CA ILE A 32 11.38 11.56 15.19
C ILE A 32 11.20 10.89 13.82
N ASP A 33 12.00 9.85 13.52
CA ASP A 33 11.90 9.12 12.25
C ASP A 33 10.47 8.57 12.02
N LEU A 34 9.85 8.06 13.09
CA LEU A 34 8.49 7.53 13.05
C LEU A 34 7.43 8.62 12.79
N GLU A 35 7.63 9.82 13.33
CA GLU A 35 6.74 10.97 13.09
C GLU A 35 6.86 11.46 11.66
N ASP A 36 8.07 11.54 11.12
CA ASP A 36 8.33 11.95 9.74
C ASP A 36 7.67 10.98 8.74
N ILE A 37 7.85 9.67 8.96
CA ILE A 37 7.17 8.63 8.14
C ILE A 37 5.64 8.75 8.30
N TYR A 38 5.14 8.97 9.51
CA TYR A 38 3.71 9.11 9.75
C TYR A 38 3.11 10.29 9.00
N GLU A 39 3.75 11.45 9.06
CA GLU A 39 3.28 12.65 8.36
C GLU A 39 3.38 12.47 6.84
N ASP A 40 4.43 11.84 6.30
CA ASP A 40 4.51 11.54 4.85
C ASP A 40 3.37 10.62 4.38
N ILE A 41 3.10 9.54 5.13
CA ILE A 41 2.00 8.61 4.80
C ILE A 41 0.65 9.34 4.82
N LYS A 42 0.47 10.21 5.80
CA LYS A 42 -0.78 10.95 6.00
C LYS A 42 -0.98 12.03 4.94
N SER A 43 0.06 12.76 4.57
CA SER A 43 -0.02 13.86 3.58
C SER A 43 -0.04 13.35 2.15
N ASN A 44 0.79 12.36 1.82
CA ASN A 44 1.06 11.98 0.43
C ASN A 44 0.46 10.62 0.02
N LYS A 45 0.27 9.69 0.96
CA LYS A 45 -0.04 8.28 0.64
C LYS A 45 -1.37 7.81 1.20
N SER A 46 -2.39 8.67 1.20
CA SER A 46 -3.68 8.31 1.80
C SER A 46 -4.25 7.04 1.14
N SER A 47 -4.51 6.02 1.97
CA SER A 47 -5.01 4.70 1.56
C SER A 47 -6.31 4.76 0.72
N ASN A 48 -7.00 5.89 0.76
CA ASN A 48 -8.22 6.15 0.01
C ASN A 48 -7.96 6.49 -1.47
N VAL A 49 -6.78 6.99 -1.84
CA VAL A 49 -6.47 7.39 -3.23
C VAL A 49 -6.61 6.22 -4.18
N TYR A 50 -5.88 5.12 -3.96
CA TYR A 50 -5.94 3.93 -4.83
C TYR A 50 -7.34 3.31 -4.86
N ARG A 51 -8.05 3.34 -3.74
CA ARG A 51 -9.44 2.87 -3.67
C ARG A 51 -10.33 3.73 -4.59
N THR A 52 -10.21 5.05 -4.52
CA THR A 52 -10.96 5.98 -5.37
C THR A 52 -10.60 5.81 -6.84
N ILE A 53 -9.30 5.71 -7.17
CA ILE A 53 -8.80 5.49 -8.54
C ILE A 53 -9.36 4.18 -9.12
N PHE A 54 -9.38 3.10 -8.31
CA PHE A 54 -9.96 1.82 -8.70
C PHE A 54 -11.46 1.94 -8.98
N TYR A 55 -12.23 2.50 -8.04
CA TYR A 55 -13.68 2.65 -8.22
C TYR A 55 -14.04 3.53 -9.42
N PHE A 56 -13.27 4.59 -9.65
CA PHE A 56 -13.46 5.46 -10.80
C PHE A 56 -13.32 4.67 -12.12
N LEU A 57 -12.21 3.93 -12.28
CA LEU A 57 -12.01 3.15 -13.50
C LEU A 57 -13.01 1.99 -13.61
N PHE A 58 -13.38 1.36 -12.49
CA PHE A 58 -14.38 0.31 -12.45
C PHE A 58 -15.74 0.80 -12.97
N VAL A 59 -16.22 1.93 -12.44
CA VAL A 59 -17.49 2.54 -12.88
C VAL A 59 -17.42 2.97 -14.34
N ALA A 60 -16.33 3.62 -14.75
CA ALA A 60 -16.12 4.01 -16.15
C ALA A 60 -16.14 2.80 -17.10
N SER A 61 -15.49 1.70 -16.72
CA SER A 61 -15.47 0.44 -17.47
C SER A 61 -16.88 -0.16 -17.60
N ILE A 62 -17.64 -0.21 -16.49
CA ILE A 62 -19.02 -0.70 -16.51
C ILE A 62 -19.89 0.12 -17.45
N ILE A 63 -19.81 1.46 -17.40
CA ILE A 63 -20.58 2.34 -18.28
C ILE A 63 -20.24 2.09 -19.74
N ILE A 64 -18.96 2.02 -20.09
CA ILE A 64 -18.51 1.83 -21.47
C ILE A 64 -18.94 0.45 -22.01
N TYR A 65 -18.74 -0.62 -21.24
CA TYR A 65 -19.12 -1.97 -21.68
C TYR A 65 -20.63 -2.15 -21.74
N LEU A 66 -21.39 -1.53 -20.83
CA LEU A 66 -22.85 -1.58 -20.88
C LEU A 66 -23.39 -0.80 -22.08
N TYR A 67 -22.83 0.37 -22.38
CA TYR A 67 -23.21 1.14 -23.57
C TYR A 67 -22.90 0.37 -24.86
N HIS A 68 -21.70 -0.21 -24.95
CA HIS A 68 -21.31 -1.07 -26.09
C HIS A 68 -22.29 -2.23 -26.29
N PHE A 69 -22.71 -2.88 -25.20
CA PHE A 69 -23.68 -3.97 -25.24
C PHE A 69 -25.07 -3.52 -25.72
N ILE A 70 -25.53 -2.33 -25.33
CA ILE A 70 -26.83 -1.79 -25.77
C ILE A 70 -26.80 -1.47 -27.27
N GLU A 71 -25.71 -0.83 -27.73
CA GLU A 71 -25.61 -0.33 -29.11
C GLU A 71 -25.39 -1.45 -30.13
N PHE A 72 -24.49 -2.40 -29.81
CA PHE A 72 -24.06 -3.44 -30.75
C PHE A 72 -24.62 -4.84 -30.43
N GLY A 73 -25.40 -4.96 -29.35
CA GLY A 73 -26.07 -6.20 -28.94
C GLY A 73 -25.16 -7.25 -28.28
N PHE A 74 -25.56 -8.52 -28.37
CA PHE A 74 -24.85 -9.66 -27.79
C PHE A 74 -23.52 -9.92 -28.54
N GLY A 75 -22.45 -9.26 -28.06
CA GLY A 75 -21.08 -9.42 -28.57
C GLY A 75 -20.04 -9.53 -27.44
N PHE A 76 -18.78 -9.19 -27.73
CA PHE A 76 -17.67 -9.25 -26.74
C PHE A 76 -17.90 -8.37 -25.50
N GLY A 77 -18.75 -7.33 -25.59
CA GLY A 77 -19.08 -6.43 -24.48
C GLY A 77 -19.57 -7.15 -23.21
N ILE A 78 -20.39 -8.22 -23.36
CA ILE A 78 -20.89 -8.96 -22.19
C ILE A 78 -19.78 -9.76 -21.49
N ILE A 79 -18.82 -10.29 -22.26
CA ILE A 79 -17.68 -11.03 -21.71
C ILE A 79 -16.82 -10.08 -20.88
N PHE A 80 -16.51 -8.88 -21.39
CA PHE A 80 -15.74 -7.89 -20.64
C PHE A 80 -16.47 -7.38 -19.40
N LEU A 81 -17.79 -7.20 -19.48
CA LEU A 81 -18.60 -6.82 -18.32
C LEU A 81 -18.54 -7.89 -17.22
N VAL A 82 -18.70 -9.17 -17.58
CA VAL A 82 -18.58 -10.29 -16.64
C VAL A 82 -17.17 -10.35 -16.03
N LEU A 83 -16.12 -10.17 -16.84
CA LEU A 83 -14.73 -10.15 -16.35
C LEU A 83 -14.45 -9.00 -15.39
N VAL A 84 -14.95 -7.79 -15.67
CA VAL A 84 -14.82 -6.63 -14.76
C VAL A 84 -15.52 -6.90 -13.43
N VAL A 85 -16.74 -7.43 -13.47
CA VAL A 85 -17.50 -7.78 -12.27
C VAL A 85 -16.79 -8.86 -11.47
N PHE A 86 -16.27 -9.89 -12.14
CA PHE A 86 -15.49 -10.93 -11.47
C PHE A 86 -14.22 -10.35 -10.82
N TYR A 87 -13.50 -9.48 -11.53
CA TYR A 87 -12.32 -8.81 -10.98
C TYR A 87 -12.68 -7.94 -9.77
N PHE A 88 -13.84 -7.28 -9.75
CA PHE A 88 -14.30 -6.52 -8.59
C PHE A 88 -14.45 -7.40 -7.34
N PHE A 89 -15.01 -8.59 -7.49
CA PHE A 89 -15.09 -9.56 -6.39
C PHE A 89 -13.70 -10.05 -5.97
N TYR A 90 -12.82 -10.35 -6.93
CA TYR A 90 -11.43 -10.72 -6.68
C TYR A 90 -10.67 -9.63 -5.90
N TYR A 91 -10.73 -8.38 -6.37
CA TYR A 91 -10.18 -7.20 -5.71
C TYR A 91 -10.69 -7.10 -4.27
N THR A 92 -12.01 -7.14 -4.09
CA THR A 92 -12.64 -7.01 -2.77
C THR A 92 -12.19 -8.13 -1.83
N TYR A 93 -12.07 -9.36 -2.34
CA TYR A 93 -11.58 -10.50 -1.59
C TYR A 93 -10.13 -10.30 -1.12
N ASN A 94 -9.22 -9.90 -2.02
CA ASN A 94 -7.81 -9.68 -1.69
C ASN A 94 -7.63 -8.55 -0.69
N ILE A 95 -8.35 -7.43 -0.83
CA ILE A 95 -8.27 -6.33 0.14
C ILE A 95 -8.82 -6.77 1.51
N LYS A 96 -9.94 -7.51 1.56
CA LYS A 96 -10.47 -8.07 2.83
C LYS A 96 -9.50 -9.07 3.46
N LYS A 97 -8.78 -9.85 2.65
CA LYS A 97 -7.73 -10.76 3.12
C LYS A 97 -6.58 -9.98 3.74
N ALA A 98 -6.02 -8.99 3.03
CA ALA A 98 -4.95 -8.13 3.53
C ALA A 98 -5.33 -7.40 4.82
N ILE A 99 -6.57 -6.89 4.91
CA ILE A 99 -7.09 -6.25 6.13
C ILE A 99 -7.12 -7.25 7.30
N ARG A 100 -7.61 -8.47 7.10
CA ARG A 100 -7.69 -9.49 8.16
C ARG A 100 -6.32 -9.99 8.62
N GLU A 101 -5.37 -10.10 7.69
CA GLU A 101 -4.02 -10.59 7.99
C GLU A 101 -3.22 -9.56 8.78
N ASN A 102 -3.42 -8.27 8.50
CA ASN A 102 -2.62 -7.19 9.10
C ASN A 102 -3.32 -6.52 10.30
N ILE A 103 -4.64 -6.41 10.38
CA ILE A 103 -5.32 -5.79 11.54
C ILE A 103 -5.55 -6.83 12.65
N LYS A 104 -4.48 -7.25 13.32
CA LYS A 104 -4.57 -8.13 14.51
C LYS A 104 -4.40 -7.39 15.84
N GLU A 105 -3.70 -6.25 15.84
CA GLU A 105 -3.42 -5.48 17.05
C GLU A 105 -4.15 -4.13 16.99
N LYS A 106 -5.02 -3.87 17.97
CA LYS A 106 -5.59 -2.52 18.17
C LYS A 106 -4.58 -1.70 18.96
N PHE A 107 -4.09 -0.62 18.38
CA PHE A 107 -3.37 0.40 19.12
C PHE A 107 -4.32 0.99 20.18
N THR A 108 -3.99 0.79 21.46
CA THR A 108 -4.88 1.24 22.55
C THR A 108 -4.56 2.66 23.02
N GLY A 109 -3.37 3.18 22.71
CA GLY A 109 -2.93 4.52 23.14
C GLY A 109 -2.85 4.72 24.66
N LYS A 110 -2.98 3.64 25.45
CA LYS A 110 -3.00 3.67 26.93
C LYS A 110 -1.61 3.50 27.55
N ILE A 111 -0.59 3.37 26.73
CA ILE A 111 0.79 3.13 27.15
C ILE A 111 1.53 4.46 27.12
N ASP A 112 2.49 4.63 28.04
CA ASP A 112 3.40 5.77 28.08
C ASP A 112 4.02 6.04 26.68
N PRO A 113 3.85 7.24 26.10
CA PRO A 113 4.36 7.60 24.78
C PRO A 113 5.88 7.43 24.60
N GLU A 114 6.65 7.53 25.69
CA GLU A 114 8.10 7.36 25.66
C GLU A 114 8.53 5.89 25.83
N SER A 115 7.57 4.99 26.11
CA SER A 115 7.91 3.58 26.27
C SER A 115 8.27 2.92 24.92
N PRO A 116 9.25 2.00 24.91
CA PRO A 116 9.56 1.21 23.74
C PRO A 116 8.36 0.38 23.24
N GLU A 117 7.46 -0.02 24.13
CA GLU A 117 6.25 -0.76 23.79
C GLU A 117 5.25 0.11 23.02
N PHE A 118 5.09 1.38 23.40
CA PHE A 118 4.27 2.34 22.66
C PHE A 118 4.79 2.54 21.23
N LEU A 119 6.10 2.75 21.07
CA LEU A 119 6.72 2.92 19.75
C LEU A 119 6.54 1.66 18.89
N LYS A 120 6.71 0.46 19.48
CA LYS A 120 6.49 -0.81 18.77
C LYS A 120 5.03 -0.98 18.33
N GLN A 121 4.06 -0.64 19.18
CA GLN A 121 2.64 -0.70 18.81
C GLN A 121 2.31 0.33 17.71
N ARG A 122 2.88 1.54 17.78
CA ARG A 122 2.70 2.58 16.76
C ARG A 122 3.29 2.13 15.42
N ILE A 123 4.50 1.59 15.39
CA ILE A 123 5.11 1.03 14.17
C ILE A 123 4.26 -0.12 13.60
N ASN A 124 3.82 -1.06 14.43
CA ASN A 124 2.93 -2.14 13.99
C ASN A 124 1.63 -1.58 13.36
N TYR A 125 1.03 -0.57 13.99
CA TYR A 125 -0.16 0.09 13.46
C TYR A 125 0.08 0.70 12.07
N LEU A 126 1.19 1.43 11.89
CA LEU A 126 1.55 2.02 10.59
C LEU A 126 1.84 0.95 9.55
N LEU A 127 2.66 -0.05 9.87
CA LEU A 127 2.95 -1.19 9.00
C LEU A 127 1.68 -1.86 8.51
N ASN A 128 0.70 -2.09 9.40
CA ASN A 128 -0.56 -2.70 9.03
C ASN A 128 -1.36 -1.83 8.04
N GLY A 129 -1.37 -0.51 8.24
CA GLY A 129 -2.02 0.44 7.33
C GLY A 129 -1.35 0.51 5.96
N ILE A 130 -0.02 0.56 5.92
CA ILE A 130 0.75 0.63 4.67
C ILE A 130 0.66 -0.68 3.89
N LYS A 131 0.73 -1.84 4.56
CA LYS A 131 0.58 -3.17 3.91
C LYS A 131 -0.76 -3.34 3.22
N VAL A 132 -1.82 -2.74 3.74
CA VAL A 132 -3.12 -2.69 3.04
C VAL A 132 -3.07 -1.72 1.85
N THR A 133 -2.36 -0.61 1.98
CA THR A 133 -2.23 0.43 0.95
C THR A 133 -1.43 -0.06 -0.26
N ILE A 134 -0.30 -0.74 -0.05
CA ILE A 134 0.47 -1.35 -1.14
C ILE A 134 -0.37 -2.41 -1.88
N GLN A 135 -1.13 -3.25 -1.16
CA GLN A 135 -2.01 -4.22 -1.81
C GLN A 135 -3.05 -3.50 -2.70
N ARG A 136 -3.64 -2.41 -2.23
CA ARG A 136 -4.57 -1.61 -3.07
C ARG A 136 -3.87 -1.05 -4.30
N ALA A 137 -2.65 -0.52 -4.16
CA ALA A 137 -1.88 0.01 -5.28
C ALA A 137 -1.59 -1.07 -6.34
N ILE A 138 -1.11 -2.25 -5.91
CA ILE A 138 -0.83 -3.39 -6.78
C ILE A 138 -2.10 -3.85 -7.52
N GLU A 139 -3.20 -4.04 -6.80
CA GLU A 139 -4.45 -4.49 -7.41
C GLU A 139 -5.06 -3.45 -8.35
N THR A 140 -4.90 -2.16 -8.03
CA THR A 140 -5.30 -1.05 -8.90
C THR A 140 -4.47 -1.03 -10.17
N ARG A 141 -3.14 -1.15 -10.07
CA ARG A 141 -2.24 -1.28 -11.22
C ARG A 141 -2.66 -2.44 -12.11
N ASN A 142 -2.87 -3.62 -11.54
CA ASN A 142 -3.27 -4.81 -12.28
C ASN A 142 -4.61 -4.60 -13.00
N PHE A 143 -5.56 -3.89 -12.38
CA PHE A 143 -6.83 -3.53 -13.00
C PHE A 143 -6.63 -2.59 -14.20
N TYR A 144 -5.77 -1.57 -14.07
CA TYR A 144 -5.44 -0.66 -15.17
C TYR A 144 -4.76 -1.40 -16.33
N ILE A 145 -3.75 -2.24 -16.05
CA ILE A 145 -3.06 -3.04 -17.06
C ILE A 145 -4.04 -3.96 -17.80
N ALA A 146 -4.97 -4.58 -17.07
CA ALA A 146 -5.91 -5.55 -17.64
C ALA A 146 -7.07 -4.89 -18.41
N PHE A 147 -7.69 -3.85 -17.85
CA PHE A 147 -8.99 -3.35 -18.34
C PHE A 147 -8.91 -1.99 -19.04
N PHE A 148 -7.89 -1.16 -18.79
CA PHE A 148 -7.79 0.13 -19.48
C PHE A 148 -7.57 -0.04 -21.00
N PRO A 149 -6.70 -0.97 -21.49
CA PRO A 149 -6.58 -1.23 -22.92
C PRO A 149 -7.91 -1.67 -23.55
N LEU A 150 -8.62 -2.62 -22.91
CA LEU A 150 -9.93 -3.09 -23.38
C LEU A 150 -10.96 -1.96 -23.45
N MET A 151 -11.02 -1.16 -22.40
CA MET A 151 -11.94 -0.02 -22.32
C MET A 151 -11.65 0.98 -23.44
N SER A 152 -10.38 1.24 -23.73
CA SER A 152 -9.96 2.15 -24.80
C SER A 152 -10.35 1.63 -26.18
N ILE A 153 -10.16 0.34 -26.45
CA ILE A 153 -10.54 -0.28 -27.73
C ILE A 153 -12.05 -0.24 -27.90
N THR A 154 -12.81 -0.62 -26.86
CA THR A 154 -14.27 -0.59 -26.89
C THR A 154 -14.79 0.83 -27.10
N LEU A 155 -14.16 1.83 -26.49
CA LEU A 155 -14.51 3.23 -26.73
C LEU A 155 -14.26 3.63 -28.20
N ILE A 156 -13.16 3.18 -28.81
CA ILE A 156 -12.90 3.46 -30.23
C ILE A 156 -13.92 2.74 -31.13
N ASP A 157 -14.26 1.49 -30.81
CA ASP A 157 -15.28 0.69 -31.50
C ASP A 157 -16.65 1.37 -31.47
N ILE A 158 -17.02 1.95 -30.33
CA ILE A 158 -18.23 2.79 -30.18
C ILE A 158 -18.16 4.01 -31.10
N LEU A 159 -17.04 4.73 -31.10
CA LEU A 159 -16.94 6.04 -31.77
C LEU A 159 -16.77 5.92 -33.29
N LYS A 160 -16.10 4.87 -33.77
CA LYS A 160 -15.77 4.68 -35.20
C LYS A 160 -16.64 3.64 -35.90
N GLY A 161 -17.48 2.95 -35.14
CA GLY A 161 -18.26 1.81 -35.61
C GLY A 161 -17.53 0.48 -35.44
N PRO A 162 -18.26 -0.64 -35.60
CA PRO A 162 -17.80 -1.94 -35.18
C PRO A 162 -16.63 -2.43 -36.02
N PHE A 163 -15.56 -2.84 -35.34
CA PHE A 163 -14.40 -3.48 -35.95
C PHE A 163 -14.74 -4.89 -36.44
N SER A 164 -14.02 -5.32 -37.49
CA SER A 164 -13.90 -6.75 -37.78
C SER A 164 -13.20 -7.47 -36.63
N ILE A 165 -13.49 -8.75 -36.42
CA ILE A 165 -12.89 -9.56 -35.34
C ILE A 165 -11.35 -9.50 -35.39
N LEU A 166 -10.76 -9.63 -36.59
CA LEU A 166 -9.31 -9.55 -36.76
C LEU A 166 -8.77 -8.16 -36.39
N GLY A 167 -9.48 -7.10 -36.79
CA GLY A 167 -9.13 -5.72 -36.43
C GLY A 167 -9.20 -5.48 -34.92
N TYR A 168 -10.22 -6.02 -34.26
CA TYR A 168 -10.37 -5.94 -32.81
C TYR A 168 -9.20 -6.62 -32.09
N VAL A 169 -8.86 -7.86 -32.47
CA VAL A 169 -7.76 -8.62 -31.86
C VAL A 169 -6.40 -7.94 -32.10
N ALA A 170 -6.13 -7.49 -33.34
CA ALA A 170 -4.87 -6.81 -33.65
C ALA A 170 -4.72 -5.50 -32.86
N THR A 171 -5.79 -4.70 -32.78
CA THR A 171 -5.81 -3.47 -31.99
C THR A 171 -5.66 -3.76 -30.51
N ALA A 172 -6.25 -4.86 -30.01
CA ALA A 172 -6.11 -5.28 -28.63
C ALA A 172 -4.67 -5.61 -28.25
N ILE A 173 -3.97 -6.37 -29.09
CA ILE A 173 -2.56 -6.68 -28.86
C ILE A 173 -1.74 -5.40 -28.74
N VAL A 174 -1.91 -4.45 -29.66
CA VAL A 174 -1.18 -3.17 -29.64
C VAL A 174 -1.54 -2.35 -28.40
N ALA A 175 -2.82 -2.25 -28.06
CA ALA A 175 -3.29 -1.52 -26.89
C ALA A 175 -2.76 -2.13 -25.58
N TYR A 176 -2.67 -3.46 -25.48
CA TYR A 176 -2.09 -4.12 -24.31
C TYR A 176 -0.59 -3.93 -24.20
N LEU A 177 0.14 -3.94 -25.33
CA LEU A 177 1.57 -3.67 -25.33
C LEU A 177 1.86 -2.23 -24.86
N ILE A 178 1.17 -1.25 -25.42
CA ILE A 178 1.39 0.16 -25.07
C ILE A 178 0.82 0.47 -23.68
N GLY A 179 -0.45 0.16 -23.45
CA GLY A 179 -1.15 0.48 -22.21
C GLY A 179 -0.64 -0.32 -21.03
N GLY A 180 -0.34 -1.61 -21.22
CA GLY A 180 0.20 -2.46 -20.15
C GLY A 180 1.57 -1.97 -19.68
N VAL A 181 2.47 -1.66 -20.61
CA VAL A 181 3.80 -1.10 -20.28
C VAL A 181 3.66 0.27 -19.63
N PHE A 182 2.83 1.15 -20.18
CA PHE A 182 2.59 2.49 -19.63
C PHE A 182 2.10 2.41 -18.17
N TRP A 183 1.03 1.66 -17.90
CA TRP A 183 0.47 1.56 -16.55
C TRP A 183 1.38 0.81 -15.59
N TYR A 184 2.16 -0.17 -16.06
CA TYR A 184 3.17 -0.82 -15.24
C TYR A 184 4.18 0.19 -14.70
N PHE A 185 4.76 1.03 -15.58
CA PHE A 185 5.75 2.03 -15.17
C PHE A 185 5.12 3.18 -14.38
N TYR A 186 3.91 3.61 -14.74
CA TYR A 186 3.19 4.66 -14.00
C TYR A 186 3.04 4.32 -12.52
N PHE A 187 2.60 3.11 -12.19
CA PHE A 187 2.43 2.67 -10.80
C PHE A 187 3.72 2.16 -10.15
N LYS A 188 4.80 1.97 -10.90
CA LYS A 188 6.03 1.38 -10.37
C LYS A 188 6.67 2.25 -9.30
N ASN A 189 6.75 3.56 -9.55
CA ASN A 189 7.38 4.49 -8.61
C ASN A 189 6.59 4.53 -7.30
N ASP A 190 5.28 4.75 -7.39
CA ASP A 190 4.39 4.77 -6.23
C ASP A 190 4.47 3.48 -5.38
N ILE A 191 4.53 2.32 -6.01
CA ILE A 191 4.65 1.04 -5.30
C ILE A 191 6.03 0.92 -4.63
N ASN A 192 7.09 1.27 -5.34
CA ASN A 192 8.45 1.24 -4.78
C ASN A 192 8.60 2.18 -3.59
N ASP A 193 8.00 3.37 -3.66
CA ASP A 193 8.04 4.35 -2.57
C ASP A 193 7.31 3.81 -1.33
N ILE A 194 6.18 3.11 -1.53
CA ILE A 194 5.47 2.46 -0.43
C ILE A 194 6.28 1.26 0.13
N GLU A 195 6.97 0.50 -0.72
CA GLU A 195 7.86 -0.59 -0.28
C GLU A 195 9.04 -0.07 0.54
N SER A 196 9.59 1.10 0.18
CA SER A 196 10.65 1.76 0.95
C SER A 196 10.17 2.09 2.37
N ASP A 197 8.98 2.70 2.52
CA ASP A 197 8.43 3.01 3.84
C ASP A 197 8.24 1.75 4.71
N ILE A 198 7.78 0.65 4.09
CA ILE A 198 7.62 -0.64 4.78
C ILE A 198 8.98 -1.11 5.30
N TYR A 199 10.02 -1.05 4.47
CA TYR A 199 11.38 -1.44 4.84
C TYR A 199 11.93 -0.57 5.98
N GLU A 200 11.74 0.74 5.91
CA GLU A 200 12.17 1.68 6.96
C GLU A 200 11.47 1.40 8.30
N LEU A 201 10.16 1.17 8.29
CA LEU A 201 9.41 0.82 9.51
C LEU A 201 9.82 -0.54 10.08
N GLU A 202 10.12 -1.53 9.25
CA GLU A 202 10.64 -2.82 9.70
C GLU A 202 12.04 -2.68 10.33
N ASN A 203 12.89 -1.80 9.78
CA ASN A 203 14.20 -1.47 10.37
C ASN A 203 14.05 -0.76 11.72
N LEU A 204 13.15 0.23 11.84
CA LEU A 204 12.88 0.90 13.11
C LEU A 204 12.39 -0.08 14.18
N LYS A 205 11.52 -1.02 13.80
CA LYS A 205 11.05 -2.08 14.70
C LYS A 205 12.18 -2.99 15.19
N ALA A 206 13.15 -3.30 14.32
CA ALA A 206 14.33 -4.08 14.68
C ALA A 206 15.22 -3.32 15.68
N LYS A 207 15.51 -2.03 15.41
CA LYS A 207 16.28 -1.16 16.32
C LYS A 207 15.66 -1.07 17.73
N ILE A 208 14.33 -0.94 17.83
CA ILE A 208 13.63 -0.96 19.13
C ILE A 208 13.86 -2.30 19.84
N SER A 209 13.79 -3.41 19.10
CA SER A 209 13.96 -4.75 19.70
C SER A 209 15.39 -4.96 20.19
N GLU A 210 16.39 -4.41 19.50
CA GLU A 210 17.80 -4.39 19.94
C GLU A 210 18.03 -3.48 21.15
N ALA A 211 17.34 -2.34 21.25
CA ALA A 211 17.48 -1.41 22.37
C ALA A 211 16.86 -1.93 23.68
N ILE A 212 15.90 -2.86 23.62
CA ILE A 212 15.22 -3.44 24.79
C ILE A 212 15.88 -4.76 25.25
N GLY A 213 16.55 -5.48 24.33
CA GLY A 213 17.17 -6.80 24.57
C GLY A 213 18.53 -6.71 25.23
#